data_AF-X1PPU1-F1
#
_entry.id   AF-X1PPU1-F1
#
_cell.length_a   1.000
_cell.length_b   1.000
_cell.length_c   1.000
_cell.angle_alpha   90.00
_cell.angle_beta   90.00
_cell.angle_gamma   90.00
#
_symmetry.space_group_name_H-M   'P 1'
#
loop_
_entity.id
_entity.type
_entity.pdbx_description
1 polymer ?
#
loop_
_entity_poly.entity_id
_entity_poly.type
_entity_poly.pdbx_seq_one_letter_code
_entity_poly.pdbx_strand_id
1 'polypeptide(L)' 'MTPARVNRRDIRMASAKEKEETYKLIDGLAGLGIPVSIQEHHSGFPAVTVDCGEIHILTDILSLEEWWAKKKKAG' A
#
# COMPACT_ATOMS: atom_id res chain seq x y z
N MET A 1 -0.23 -27.57 -5.32
CA MET A 1 0.21 -26.16 -5.26
C MET A 1 -0.39 -25.55 -4.01
N THR A 2 0.39 -25.43 -2.94
CA THR A 2 -0.01 -24.73 -1.70
C THR A 2 -0.19 -23.26 -2.07
N PRO A 3 -1.32 -22.60 -1.71
CA PRO A 3 -1.43 -21.16 -1.95
C PRO A 3 -0.28 -20.50 -1.20
N ALA A 4 0.57 -19.76 -1.91
CA ALA A 4 1.55 -18.89 -1.27
C ALA A 4 0.79 -18.08 -0.21
N ARG A 5 1.26 -18.10 1.05
CA ARG A 5 0.62 -17.37 2.14
C ARG A 5 0.84 -15.88 1.88
N VAL A 6 -0.04 -15.30 1.09
CA VAL A 6 -0.08 -13.86 0.85
C VAL A 6 -0.32 -13.18 2.19
N ASN A 7 0.63 -12.35 2.61
CA ASN A 7 0.49 -11.56 3.83
C ASN A 7 -0.45 -10.39 3.55
N ARG A 8 -1.70 -10.56 3.98
CA ARG A 8 -2.74 -9.54 3.87
C ARG A 8 -2.71 -8.63 5.08
N ARG A 9 -2.59 -7.31 4.85
CA ARG A 9 -2.55 -6.29 5.89
C ARG A 9 -3.64 -5.26 5.62
N ASP A 10 -4.59 -5.10 6.54
CA ASP A 10 -5.56 -4.00 6.50
C ASP A 10 -5.06 -2.88 7.41
N ILE A 11 -4.78 -1.72 6.82
CA ILE A 11 -4.27 -0.54 7.52
C ILE A 11 -5.24 0.65 7.45
N ARG A 12 -6.47 0.48 6.96
CA ARG A 12 -7.43 1.58 6.78
C ARG A 12 -7.66 2.39 8.06
N MET A 13 -7.74 1.70 9.19
CA MET A 13 -7.94 2.29 10.53
C MET A 13 -6.63 2.40 11.35
N ALA A 14 -5.49 2.12 10.73
CA ALA A 14 -4.19 2.25 11.40
C ALA A 14 -3.82 3.72 11.62
N SER A 15 -2.89 3.95 12.54
CA SER A 15 -2.39 5.30 12.80
C SER A 15 -1.67 5.87 11.58
N ALA A 16 -1.65 7.20 11.43
CA ALA A 16 -0.94 7.86 10.33
C ALA A 16 0.55 7.45 10.26
N LYS A 17 1.19 7.24 11.42
CA LYS A 17 2.57 6.75 11.51
C LYS A 17 2.73 5.35 10.90
N GLU A 18 1.84 4.42 11.25
CA GLU A 18 1.89 3.04 10.75
C GLU A 18 1.63 2.98 9.24
N LYS A 19 0.73 3.84 8.74
CA LYS A 19 0.49 4.00 7.30
C LYS A 19 1.74 4.50 6.59
N GLU A 20 2.40 5.54 7.12
CA GLU A 20 3.62 6.07 6.54
C GLU A 20 4.75 5.04 6.50
N GLU A 21 4.95 4.28 7.58
CA GLU A 21 5.95 3.19 7.61
C GLU A 21 5.63 2.11 6.57
N THR A 22 4.35 1.78 6.40
CA THR A 22 3.91 0.83 5.38
C THR A 22 4.16 1.35 3.96
N TYR A 23 3.87 2.62 3.70
CA TYR A 23 4.12 3.23 2.39
C TYR A 23 5.61 3.34 2.07
N LYS A 24 6.45 3.67 3.06
CA LYS A 24 7.92 3.61 2.91
C LYS A 24 8.41 2.22 2.56
N LEU A 25 7.82 1.18 3.14
CA LEU A 25 8.16 -0.20 2.80
C LEU A 25 7.76 -0.55 1.37
N ILE A 26 6.52 -0.23 0.95
CA ILE A 26 6.06 -0.40 -0.44
C ILE A 26 7.02 0.33 -1.41
N ASP A 27 7.43 1.54 -1.07
CA ASP A 27 8.33 2.33 -1.90
C ASP A 27 9.72 1.71 -2.04
N GLY A 28 10.25 1.19 -0.92
CA GLY A 28 11.50 0.43 -0.93
C GLY A 28 11.41 -0.80 -1.83
N LEU A 29 10.29 -1.53 -1.79
CA LEU A 29 10.05 -2.67 -2.68
C LEU A 29 9.99 -2.25 -4.15
N ALA A 30 9.30 -1.15 -4.46
CA ALA A 30 9.24 -0.59 -5.81
C ALA A 30 10.64 -0.17 -6.31
N GLY A 31 11.45 0.45 -5.44
CA GLY A 31 12.83 0.83 -5.75
C GLY A 31 13.77 -0.36 -6.00
N LEU A 32 13.46 -1.53 -5.44
CA LEU A 32 14.15 -2.80 -5.68
C LEU A 32 13.69 -3.50 -6.96
N GLY A 33 12.74 -2.92 -7.71
CA GLY A 33 12.20 -3.49 -8.95
C GLY A 33 11.10 -4.53 -8.73
N ILE A 34 10.54 -4.63 -7.52
CA ILE A 34 9.39 -5.49 -7.26
C ILE A 34 8.14 -4.82 -7.88
N PRO A 35 7.34 -5.56 -8.67
CA PRO A 35 6.15 -5.01 -9.27
C PRO A 35 5.14 -4.65 -8.16
N VAL A 36 4.75 -3.38 -8.13
CA VAL A 36 3.68 -2.87 -7.26
C VAL A 36 2.45 -2.60 -8.11
N SER A 37 1.34 -3.25 -7.81
CA SER A 37 0.04 -3.02 -8.44
C SER A 37 -0.90 -2.36 -7.45
N ILE A 38 -1.60 -1.30 -7.88
CA ILE A 38 -2.60 -0.61 -7.06
C ILE A 38 -3.94 -0.79 -7.75
N GLN A 39 -4.93 -1.30 -7.01
CA GLN A 39 -6.27 -1.55 -7.51
C GLN A 39 -7.31 -0.90 -6.58
N GLU A 40 -8.40 -0.43 -7.16
CA GLU A 40 -9.54 0.06 -6.37
C GLU A 40 -10.23 -1.10 -5.66
N HIS A 41 -10.54 -0.92 -4.38
CA HIS A 41 -11.27 -1.91 -3.61
C HIS A 41 -12.78 -1.67 -3.76
N HIS A 42 -13.52 -2.65 -4.31
CA HIS A 42 -14.96 -2.58 -4.58
C HIS A 42 -15.85 -2.66 -3.32
N SER A 43 -15.48 -1.99 -2.22
CA SER A 43 -16.27 -1.94 -0.98
C SER A 43 -17.26 -0.77 -0.89
N GLY A 44 -17.33 0.10 -1.91
CA GLY A 44 -18.12 1.35 -1.83
C GLY A 44 -17.56 2.40 -0.87
N PHE A 45 -16.35 2.15 -0.35
CA PHE A 45 -15.55 3.06 0.46
C PHE A 45 -14.27 3.38 -0.32
N PRO A 46 -13.74 4.62 -0.28
CA PRO A 46 -12.55 5.04 -1.02
C PRO A 46 -11.28 4.36 -0.47
N ALA A 47 -11.14 3.07 -0.77
CA ALA A 47 -10.04 2.21 -0.40
C ALA A 47 -9.39 1.60 -1.64
N VAL A 48 -8.10 1.33 -1.52
CA VAL A 48 -7.28 0.73 -2.56
C VAL A 48 -6.50 -0.44 -1.97
N THR A 49 -6.31 -1.47 -2.78
CA THR A 49 -5.41 -2.57 -2.48
C THR A 49 -4.09 -2.36 -3.21
N VAL A 50 -2.99 -2.43 -2.46
CA VAL A 50 -1.62 -2.38 -2.96
C VAL A 50 -1.05 -3.79 -2.88
N ASP A 51 -0.75 -4.36 -4.04
CA ASP A 51 -0.19 -5.69 -4.21
C ASP A 51 1.28 -5.56 -4.57
N CYS A 52 2.15 -6.15 -3.75
CA CYS A 52 3.60 -6.18 -3.96
C CYS A 52 4.07 -7.65 -4.13
N GLY A 53 3.22 -8.52 -4.69
CA GLY A 53 3.47 -9.95 -4.82
C GLY A 53 3.18 -10.73 -3.53
N GLU A 54 4.10 -10.75 -2.58
CA GLU A 54 3.93 -11.53 -1.33
C GLU A 54 3.13 -10.78 -0.26
N ILE A 55 2.99 -9.46 -0.41
CA ILE A 55 2.32 -8.57 0.54
C ILE A 55 1.17 -7.86 -0.17
N HIS A 56 -0.03 -7.99 0.38
CA HIS A 56 -1.22 -7.29 -0.10
C HIS A 56 -1.73 -6.38 1.01
N ILE A 57 -1.82 -5.08 0.72
CA ILE A 57 -2.17 -4.07 1.70
C ILE A 57 -3.49 -3.43 1.29
N LEU A 58 -4.47 -3.40 2.20
CA LEU A 58 -5.69 -2.63 2.02
C LEU A 58 -5.54 -1.32 2.78
N THR A 59 -5.62 -0.21 2.07
CA THR A 59 -5.48 1.14 2.64
C THR A 59 -6.53 2.09 2.07
N ASP A 60 -6.74 3.24 2.71
CA ASP A 60 -7.56 4.31 2.13
C ASP A 60 -6.79 5.12 1.09
N ILE A 61 -7.49 5.56 0.05
CA ILE A 61 -6.88 6.28 -1.07
C ILE A 61 -6.31 7.64 -0.64
N LEU A 62 -6.97 8.33 0.28
CA LEU A 62 -6.60 9.67 0.73
C LEU A 62 -5.23 9.67 1.39
N SER A 63 -5.00 8.77 2.36
CA SER A 63 -3.71 8.65 3.05
C SER A 63 -2.58 8.29 2.09
N LEU A 64 -2.86 7.47 1.07
CA LEU A 64 -1.87 7.08 0.06
C LEU A 64 -1.51 8.26 -0.85
N GLU A 65 -2.49 9.03 -1.31
CA GLU A 65 -2.28 10.23 -2.12
C GLU A 65 -1.51 11.31 -1.35
N GLU A 66 -1.84 11.54 -0.08
CA GLU A 66 -1.12 12.48 0.79
C GLU A 66 0.36 12.11 0.91
N TRP A 67 0.66 10.83 1.10
CA TRP A 67 2.03 10.35 1.19
C TRP A 67 2.77 10.52 -0.15
N TRP A 68 2.14 10.16 -1.27
CA TRP A 68 2.73 10.31 -2.60
C TRP A 68 3.01 11.77 -2.95
N ALA A 69 2.09 12.68 -2.59
CA ALA A 69 2.26 14.11 -2.78
C ALA A 69 3.43 14.67 -1.94
N LYS A 70 3.58 14.21 -0.69
CA LYS A 70 4.74 14.56 0.16
C LYS A 70 6.04 14.04 -0.45
N LYS A 71 6.06 12.79 -0.94
CA LYS A 71 7.23 12.21 -1.60
C LYS A 71 7.65 13.00 -2.84
N LYS A 72 6.71 13.34 -3.73
CA LYS A 72 6.99 14.11 -4.95
C LYS A 72 7.56 15.51 -4.71
N LYS A 73 7.23 16.14 -3.58
CA LYS A 73 7.80 17.45 -3.19
C LYS A 73 9.20 17.35 -2.57
N ALA A 74 9.62 16.15 -2.16
CA ALA A 74 10.91 15.91 -1.52
C ALA A 74 12.01 15.48 -2.51
N GLY A 75 11.69 15.35 -3.81
CA GLY A 75 12.66 15.20 -4.91
C GLY A 75 12.72 16.47 -5.74
#